data_AF-A0A4R9FYF0-F1
#
_entry.id   AF-A0A4R9FYF0-F1
#
_cell.length_a   1.000
_cell.length_b   1.000
_cell.length_c   1.000
_cell.angle_alpha   90.00
_cell.angle_beta   90.00
_cell.angle_gamma   90.00
#
_symmetry.space_group_name_H-M   'P 1'
#
loop_
_entity.id
_entity.type
_entity.pdbx_description
1 polymer ?
#
loop_
_entity_poly.entity_id
_entity_poly.type
_entity_poly.pdbx_seq_one_letter_code
_entity_poly.pdbx_strand_id
1 'polypeptide(L)'
;MYAPLAFLNLGPWEIFFILGLALLLFGGKRLPSLAKDLGDGIRQFRKSLSGDAESESAKIQEPETKPAAPASSPKKSKKSA
;
A
#
# COMPACT_ATOMS: atom_id res chain seq x y z
N MET A 1 -4.50 37.63 -16.07
CA MET A 1 -5.18 37.35 -14.78
C MET A 1 -5.01 35.87 -14.50
N TYR A 2 -4.10 35.51 -13.60
CA TYR A 2 -3.79 34.12 -13.27
C TYR A 2 -4.69 33.70 -12.11
N ALA A 3 -5.48 32.64 -12.30
CA ALA A 3 -6.42 32.13 -11.32
C ALA A 3 -5.66 31.39 -10.20
N PRO A 4 -5.41 32.00 -9.03
CA PRO A 4 -4.62 31.38 -7.96
C PRO A 4 -5.47 30.41 -7.13
N LEU A 5 -6.76 30.26 -7.46
CA LEU A 5 -7.75 29.52 -6.70
C LEU A 5 -8.07 28.14 -7.28
N ALA A 6 -7.61 27.84 -8.49
CA ALA A 6 -7.76 26.51 -9.09
C ALA A 6 -7.01 25.43 -8.29
N PHE A 7 -5.91 25.79 -7.61
CA PHE A 7 -5.12 24.88 -6.79
C PHE A 7 -5.77 24.54 -5.43
N LEU A 8 -6.81 25.24 -5.01
CA LEU A 8 -7.56 24.90 -3.78
C LEU A 8 -8.71 23.93 -4.05
N ASN A 9 -9.01 23.66 -5.33
CA ASN A 9 -9.99 22.68 -5.76
C ASN A 9 -9.29 21.48 -6.42
N LEU A 10 -8.21 21.00 -5.79
CA LEU A 10 -7.52 19.78 -6.23
C LEU A 10 -8.47 18.60 -6.06
N GLY A 11 -9.13 18.25 -7.15
CA GLY A 11 -10.01 17.11 -7.22
C GLY A 11 -9.22 15.79 -7.20
N PRO A 12 -9.92 14.66 -7.08
CA PRO A 12 -9.32 13.34 -7.16
C PRO A 12 -8.50 13.14 -8.45
N TRP A 13 -8.90 13.79 -9.54
CA TRP A 13 -8.23 13.72 -10.84
C TRP A 13 -6.86 14.39 -10.84
N GLU A 14 -6.74 15.58 -10.27
CA GLU A 14 -5.48 16.32 -10.16
C GLU A 14 -4.51 15.58 -9.26
N ILE A 15 -4.99 15.05 -8.13
CA ILE A 15 -4.18 14.20 -7.23
C ILE A 15 -3.65 12.98 -7.98
N PHE A 16 -4.46 12.34 -8.82
CA PHE A 16 -4.03 11.19 -9.61
C PHE A 16 -2.94 11.56 -10.64
N PHE A 17 -3.06 12.72 -11.30
CA PHE A 17 -2.05 13.23 -12.22
C PHE A 17 -0.71 13.51 -11.51
N ILE A 18 -0.76 14.17 -10.35
CA ILE A 18 0.44 14.49 -9.55
C ILE A 18 1.09 13.20 -9.04
N LEU A 19 0.28 12.26 -8.55
CA LEU A 19 0.74 10.94 -8.12
C LEU A 19 1.38 10.18 -9.28
N GLY A 20 0.81 10.23 -10.48
CA GLY A 20 1.40 9.66 -11.69
C GLY A 20 2.77 10.23 -12.03
N LEU A 21 2.93 11.56 -11.96
CA LEU A 21 4.24 12.22 -12.16
C LEU A 21 5.24 11.85 -11.07
N ALA A 22 4.80 11.80 -9.81
CA ALA A 22 5.62 11.36 -8.70
C ALA A 22 6.05 9.89 -8.86
N LEU A 23 5.17 9.01 -9.34
CA LEU A 23 5.51 7.62 -9.67
C LEU A 23 6.52 7.52 -10.82
N LEU A 24 6.53 8.46 -11.77
CA LEU A 24 7.51 8.47 -12.85
C LEU A 24 8.90 8.89 -12.33
N LEU A 25 8.96 9.86 -11.42
CA LEU A 25 10.20 10.34 -10.80
C LEU A 25 10.77 9.36 -9.77
N PHE A 26 9.93 8.85 -8.88
CA PHE A 26 10.33 7.96 -7.77
C PHE A 26 10.22 6.48 -8.13
N GLY A 27 9.42 6.11 -9.11
CA GLY A 27 9.11 4.73 -9.49
C GLY A 27 7.91 4.16 -8.74
N GLY A 28 7.04 3.42 -9.44
CA GLY A 28 5.82 2.82 -8.89
C GLY A 28 6.00 1.86 -7.71
N LYS A 29 7.22 1.37 -7.46
CA LYS A 29 7.54 0.49 -6.32
C LYS A 29 8.04 1.24 -5.08
N ARG A 30 8.56 2.47 -5.22
CA ARG A 30 9.18 3.21 -4.11
C ARG A 30 8.16 3.90 -3.22
N LEU A 31 7.13 4.51 -3.81
CA LEU A 31 6.05 5.16 -3.06
C LEU A 31 5.34 4.23 -2.05
N PRO A 32 4.87 3.03 -2.43
CA PRO A 32 4.22 2.13 -1.47
C PRO A 32 5.18 1.57 -0.42
N SER A 33 6.45 1.34 -0.75
CA SER A 33 7.46 0.90 0.23
C SER A 33 7.70 1.98 1.29
N LEU A 34 7.94 3.22 0.86
CA LEU A 34 8.16 4.36 1.77
C LEU A 34 6.94 4.64 2.63
N ALA A 35 5.73 4.56 2.06
CA ALA A 35 4.49 4.71 2.82
C ALA A 35 4.32 3.61 3.89
N LYS A 36 4.75 2.38 3.58
CA LYS A 36 4.70 1.25 4.51
C LYS A 36 5.68 1.44 5.67
N ASP A 37 6.93 1.76 5.37
CA ASP A 37 7.97 2.01 6.39
C ASP A 37 7.61 3.22 7.28
N LEU A 38 7.12 4.31 6.66
CA LEU A 38 6.66 5.50 7.39
C LEU A 38 5.40 5.23 8.21
N GLY A 39 4.45 4.45 7.67
CA GLY A 39 3.23 4.06 8.34
C GLY A 39 3.49 3.23 9.59
N ASP A 40 4.41 2.27 9.52
CA ASP A 40 4.83 1.47 10.67
C ASP A 40 5.49 2.34 11.75
N GLY A 41 6.34 3.29 11.36
CA GLY A 41 6.95 4.26 12.29
C GLY A 41 5.91 5.16 12.97
N ILE A 42 4.98 5.72 12.19
CA ILE A 42 3.87 6.55 12.74
C ILE A 42 2.99 5.71 13.67
N ARG A 43 2.70 4.45 13.32
CA ARG A 43 1.87 3.56 14.14
C ARG A 43 2.52 3.25 15.48
N GLN A 44 3.82 2.98 15.49
CA GLN A 44 4.58 2.80 16.73
C GLN A 44 4.64 4.11 17.54
N PHE A 45 4.88 5.24 16.89
CA PHE A 45 4.90 6.55 17.54
C PHE A 45 3.56 6.89 18.20
N ARG A 46 2.44 6.65 17.50
CA ARG A 46 1.09 6.82 18.04
C ARG A 46 0.83 5.87 19.21
N LYS A 47 1.28 4.62 19.12
CA LYS A 47 1.12 3.63 20.20
C LYS A 47 1.87 4.03 21.47
N SER A 48 3.09 4.54 21.34
CA SER A 48 3.85 5.08 22.48
C SER A 48 3.23 6.33 23.08
N LEU A 49 2.63 7.20 22.26
CA LEU A 49 1.95 8.40 22.74
C LEU A 49 0.59 8.13 23.40
N SER A 50 -0.13 7.09 22.95
CA SER A 50 -1.48 6.77 23.45
C SER A 50 -1.49 5.89 24.70
N GLY A 51 -0.35 5.43 25.21
CA GLY A 51 -0.27 4.66 26.47
C GLY A 51 -0.82 3.23 26.40
N ASP A 52 -1.53 2.87 25.33
CA ASP A 52 -2.05 1.52 25.06
C ASP A 52 -0.94 0.58 24.55
N ALA A 53 -0.20 0.00 25.50
CA ALA A 53 0.83 -1.00 25.22
C ALA A 53 0.24 -2.35 24.73
N GLU A 54 -1.08 -2.55 24.76
CA GLU A 54 -1.70 -3.85 24.51
C GLU A 54 -2.65 -3.80 23.31
N SER A 55 -2.09 -3.97 22.11
CA SER A 55 -2.84 -4.27 20.88
C SER A 55 -1.84 -4.66 19.80
N GLU A 56 -1.45 -5.92 19.88
CA GLU A 56 -1.16 -6.84 18.79
C GLU A 56 -0.65 -6.23 17.45
N SER A 57 0.62 -6.50 17.15
CA SER A 57 1.16 -6.47 15.78
C SER A 57 0.40 -7.47 14.92
N ALA A 58 -0.70 -7.05 14.30
CA ALA A 58 -1.31 -7.76 13.19
C ALA A 58 -0.34 -7.71 11.97
N LYS A 59 0.60 -8.64 11.98
CA LYS A 59 1.16 -9.40 10.86
C LYS A 59 0.92 -8.77 9.48
N ILE A 60 1.78 -7.82 9.10
CA ILE A 60 1.91 -7.48 7.68
C ILE A 60 2.81 -8.54 7.04
N GLN A 61 2.19 -9.66 6.67
CA GLN A 61 2.80 -10.66 5.81
C GLN A 61 3.30 -9.98 4.54
N GLU A 62 4.60 -10.15 4.34
CA GLU A 62 5.33 -10.09 3.08
C GLU A 62 4.44 -10.49 1.89
N PRO A 63 4.19 -9.61 0.91
CA PRO A 63 3.74 -10.07 -0.38
C PRO A 63 4.96 -10.70 -1.06
N GLU A 64 5.15 -12.01 -0.83
CA GLU A 64 5.96 -12.83 -1.71
C GLU A 64 5.51 -12.58 -3.14
N THR A 65 6.41 -11.97 -3.91
CA THR A 65 6.27 -11.85 -5.35
C THR A 65 6.53 -13.25 -5.91
N LYS A 66 5.52 -14.11 -5.94
CA LYS A 66 5.57 -15.35 -6.73
C LYS A 66 5.03 -15.02 -8.14
N PRO A 67 5.87 -15.09 -9.19
CA PRO A 67 5.51 -14.71 -10.56
C PRO A 67 4.32 -15.48 -11.11
N ALA A 68 3.65 -14.86 -12.08
CA ALA A 68 2.52 -15.39 -12.83
C ALA A 68 2.74 -16.79 -13.44
N ALA A 69 1.72 -17.65 -13.26
CA ALA A 69 1.21 -18.75 -14.12
C ALA A 69 2.20 -19.86 -14.61
N PRO A 70 1.80 -21.15 -14.55
CA PRO A 70 0.79 -21.67 -15.47
C PRO A 70 -0.23 -22.64 -14.87
N ALA A 71 -1.31 -22.82 -15.62
CA ALA A 71 -2.36 -23.79 -15.41
C ALA A 71 -1.85 -25.24 -15.42
N SER A 72 -2.26 -26.03 -14.42
CA SER A 72 -2.61 -27.45 -14.59
C SER A 72 -3.22 -28.00 -13.30
N SER A 73 -4.51 -28.29 -13.37
CA SER A 73 -5.16 -29.32 -12.56
C SER A 73 -4.37 -30.65 -12.66
N PRO A 74 -4.29 -31.43 -11.57
CA PRO A 74 -5.26 -32.51 -11.47
C PRO A 74 -5.86 -32.64 -10.06
N LYS A 75 -7.16 -32.91 -10.11
CA LYS A 75 -8.07 -33.27 -9.04
C LYS A 75 -7.48 -34.42 -8.21
N LYS A 76 -7.30 -34.16 -6.92
CA LYS A 76 -6.92 -35.13 -5.88
C LYS A 76 -7.89 -36.30 -5.89
N SER A 77 -7.37 -37.47 -6.23
CA SER A 77 -7.99 -38.77 -5.99
C SER A 77 -8.26 -38.99 -4.50
N LYS A 78 -9.23 -39.87 -4.22
CA LYS A 78 -9.42 -40.66 -2.99
C LYS A 78 -10.09 -39.94 -1.82
N LYS A 79 -11.33 -40.35 -1.53
CA LYS A 79 -11.67 -41.18 -0.37
C LYS A 79 -13.17 -41.05 -0.06
N SER A 80 -13.97 -41.99 -0.52
CA SER A 80 -15.31 -42.29 0.03
C SER A 80 -15.66 -43.70 -0.45
N ALA A 81 -15.24 -44.69 0.33
CA ALA A 81 -15.79 -46.03 0.36
C ALA A 81 -15.97 -46.36 1.85
#